data_AF-A0A2E4WR42-F1
#
_entry.id   AF-A0A2E4WR42-F1
#
_cell.length_a   1.000
_cell.length_b   1.000
_cell.length_c   1.000
_cell.angle_alpha   90.00
_cell.angle_beta   90.00
_cell.angle_gamma   90.00
#
_symmetry.space_group_name_H-M   'P 1'
#
loop_
_entity.id
_entity.type
_entity.pdbx_description
1 polymer ?
#
loop_
_entity_poly.entity_id
_entity_poly.type
_entity_poly.pdbx_seq_one_letter_code
_entity_poly.pdbx_strand_id
1 'polypeptide(L)'
;MIPLISSQSKLGKVSYVLQNEPKGLGHAVWLARKYFRKNEMFAVVLPDDIILSKIPVIFQLIKIYNKTKGSVVGLETVPKKDVSKYGIVEKLKDFNNYCSINNIVEKPKINDAPSNLSVTGRYILDSKIFDYLSFQKKGFGGEIQLTDALNTLKTPNGLYGLKFDGNRFDCGGKLGFVKANIFFGLNDKEIKNDLKKVIKSI
;
A
#
# COMPACT_ATOMS: atom_id res chain seq x y z
N MET A 1 -24.70 7.21 -21.37
CA MET A 1 -24.18 7.96 -20.19
C MET A 1 -23.87 6.92 -19.13
N ILE A 2 -22.61 6.74 -18.75
CA ILE A 2 -22.14 5.60 -17.94
C ILE A 2 -22.87 5.60 -16.57
N PRO A 3 -23.67 4.57 -16.23
CA PRO A 3 -24.41 4.48 -14.97
C PRO A 3 -23.55 4.44 -13.69
N LEU A 4 -22.22 4.43 -13.82
CA LEU A 4 -21.27 4.35 -12.71
C LEU A 4 -21.22 5.64 -11.87
N ILE A 5 -21.60 6.79 -12.44
CA ILE A 5 -21.49 8.09 -11.75
C ILE A 5 -22.68 8.31 -10.80
N SER A 6 -23.85 7.74 -11.08
CA SER A 6 -25.08 7.97 -10.30
C SER A 6 -25.19 7.09 -9.04
N SER A 7 -24.30 6.12 -8.83
CA SER A 7 -24.29 5.26 -7.63
C SER A 7 -23.41 5.79 -6.49
N GLN A 8 -22.89 7.02 -6.61
CA GLN A 8 -22.10 7.66 -5.57
C GLN A 8 -22.98 7.98 -4.35
N SER A 9 -23.09 6.98 -3.47
CA SER A 9 -23.13 7.15 -2.02
C SER A 9 -22.48 8.48 -1.63
N LYS A 10 -23.21 9.33 -0.88
CA LYS A 10 -22.77 10.65 -0.40
C LYS A 10 -21.27 10.64 -0.13
N LEU A 11 -20.49 11.19 -1.07
CA LEU A 11 -19.05 11.26 -0.92
C LEU A 11 -18.75 11.98 0.41
N GLY A 12 -17.83 11.42 1.19
CA GLY A 12 -17.40 12.05 2.43
C GLY A 12 -16.75 13.41 2.18
N LYS A 13 -16.38 14.12 3.25
CA LYS A 13 -15.62 15.37 3.13
C LYS A 13 -14.26 15.09 2.50
N VAL A 14 -13.98 15.75 1.38
CA VAL A 14 -12.67 15.69 0.71
C VAL A 14 -11.86 16.94 1.09
N SER A 15 -10.56 16.77 1.31
CA SER A 15 -9.62 17.86 1.55
C SER A 15 -8.32 17.55 0.82
N TYR A 16 -7.63 18.59 0.37
CA TYR A 16 -6.39 18.45 -0.39
C TYR A 16 -5.26 19.28 0.21
N VAL A 17 -4.04 18.80 0.02
CA VAL A 17 -2.80 19.52 0.36
C VAL A 17 -1.88 19.42 -0.84
N LEU A 18 -1.19 20.52 -1.16
CA LEU A 18 -0.24 20.56 -2.27
C LEU A 18 1.13 20.06 -1.80
N GLN A 19 1.68 19.13 -2.56
CA GLN A 19 3.08 18.75 -2.47
C GLN A 19 3.86 19.57 -3.50
N ASN A 20 4.45 20.68 -3.06
CA ASN A 20 5.15 21.61 -3.95
C ASN A 20 6.42 21.01 -4.58
N GLU A 21 7.05 20.05 -3.91
CA GLU A 21 8.29 19.40 -4.36
C GLU A 21 8.18 17.87 -4.20
N PRO A 22 8.64 17.09 -5.19
CA PRO A 22 8.53 15.62 -5.19
C PRO A 22 9.57 14.97 -4.26
N LYS A 23 9.51 15.27 -2.96
CA LYS A 23 10.44 14.74 -1.94
C LYS A 23 10.15 13.30 -1.48
N GLY A 24 9.38 12.53 -2.24
CA GLY A 24 9.01 11.15 -1.88
C GLY A 24 7.73 10.99 -1.05
N LEU A 25 7.35 9.73 -0.83
CA LEU A 25 6.08 9.33 -0.19
C LEU A 25 5.98 9.79 1.26
N GLY A 26 7.06 9.70 2.03
CA GLY A 26 7.06 10.12 3.43
C GLY A 26 6.73 11.61 3.58
N HIS A 27 7.26 12.45 2.68
CA HIS A 27 6.90 13.87 2.64
C HIS A 27 5.42 14.09 2.28
N ALA A 28 4.90 13.36 1.31
CA ALA A 28 3.48 13.43 0.92
C ALA A 28 2.56 13.11 2.12
N VAL A 29 2.86 12.04 2.85
CA VAL A 29 2.13 11.64 4.07
C VAL A 29 2.26 12.72 5.15
N TRP A 30 3.45 13.27 5.37
CA TRP A 30 3.68 14.31 6.39
C TRP A 30 2.91 15.62 6.14
N LEU A 31 2.71 16.00 4.88
CA LEU A 31 1.90 17.18 4.54
C LEU A 31 0.44 17.05 4.97
N ALA A 32 -0.09 15.82 5.01
CA ALA A 32 -1.46 15.54 5.44
C ALA A 32 -1.66 15.61 6.96
N ARG A 33 -0.58 15.70 7.77
CA ARG A 33 -0.65 15.68 9.25
C ARG A 33 -1.65 16.67 9.86
N LYS A 34 -1.84 17.83 9.22
CA LYS A 34 -2.74 18.90 9.69
C LYS A 34 -4.21 18.48 9.77
N TYR A 35 -4.57 17.36 9.16
CA TYR A 35 -5.92 16.81 9.18
C TYR A 35 -6.15 15.75 10.26
N PHE A 36 -5.11 15.32 10.96
CA PHE A 36 -5.18 14.23 11.92
C PHE A 36 -4.86 14.71 13.33
N ARG A 37 -5.54 14.15 14.32
CA ARG A 37 -5.27 14.38 15.74
C ARG A 37 -4.13 13.49 16.22
N LYS A 38 -3.54 13.85 17.35
CA LYS A 38 -2.52 13.02 18.01
C LYS A 38 -3.14 11.69 18.47
N ASN A 39 -2.40 10.59 18.28
CA ASN A 39 -2.81 9.21 18.53
C ASN A 39 -4.02 8.75 17.71
N GLU A 40 -4.36 9.45 16.63
CA GLU A 40 -5.36 8.99 15.67
C GLU A 40 -4.73 7.99 14.70
N MET A 41 -5.48 6.93 14.36
CA MET A 41 -5.09 6.00 13.31
C MET A 41 -5.64 6.46 11.98
N PHE A 42 -4.84 6.38 10.93
CA PHE A 42 -5.26 6.78 9.59
C PHE A 42 -4.82 5.76 8.54
N ALA A 43 -5.55 5.71 7.43
CA ALA A 43 -5.19 4.86 6.30
C ALA A 43 -4.33 5.63 5.29
N VAL A 44 -3.35 4.95 4.71
CA VAL A 44 -2.66 5.40 3.50
C VAL A 44 -3.00 4.42 2.39
N VAL A 45 -3.39 4.96 1.23
CA VAL A 45 -3.82 4.19 0.06
C VAL A 45 -3.04 4.74 -1.13
N LEU A 46 -2.08 3.97 -1.65
CA LEU A 46 -1.40 4.33 -2.88
C LEU A 46 -2.32 3.98 -4.07
N PRO A 47 -2.63 4.96 -4.93
CA PRO A 47 -3.65 4.81 -5.97
C PRO A 47 -3.19 3.99 -7.18
N ASP A 48 -1.88 3.83 -7.35
CA ASP A 48 -1.25 2.96 -8.35
C ASP A 48 -1.43 1.47 -8.03
N ASP A 49 -1.63 1.12 -6.76
CA ASP A 49 -1.99 -0.24 -6.37
C ASP A 49 -3.50 -0.47 -6.49
N ILE A 50 -3.91 -1.06 -7.61
CA ILE A 50 -5.30 -1.49 -7.80
C ILE A 50 -5.44 -2.92 -7.25
N ILE A 51 -6.31 -3.10 -6.26
CA ILE A 51 -6.47 -4.40 -5.60
C ILE A 51 -7.92 -4.84 -5.70
N LEU A 52 -8.15 -6.00 -6.34
CA LEU A 52 -9.44 -6.66 -6.37
C LEU A 52 -9.49 -7.73 -5.27
N SER A 53 -10.45 -7.59 -4.37
CA SER A 53 -10.62 -8.48 -3.22
C SER A 53 -12.09 -8.58 -2.84
N LYS A 54 -12.56 -9.76 -2.41
CA LYS A 54 -13.93 -9.93 -1.90
C LYS A 54 -14.21 -9.07 -0.67
N ILE A 55 -13.24 -8.97 0.22
CA ILE A 55 -13.26 -8.06 1.37
C ILE A 55 -12.22 -6.96 1.10
N PRO A 56 -12.57 -5.66 1.12
CA PRO A 56 -11.61 -4.59 0.88
C PRO A 56 -10.36 -4.71 1.76
N VAL A 57 -9.17 -4.63 1.16
CA VAL A 57 -7.89 -4.83 1.89
C VAL A 57 -7.75 -3.90 3.08
N ILE A 58 -8.17 -2.63 2.99
CA ILE A 58 -8.20 -1.71 4.14
C ILE A 58 -9.04 -2.26 5.29
N PHE A 59 -10.17 -2.89 5.02
CA PHE A 59 -10.97 -3.53 6.06
C PHE A 59 -10.28 -4.75 6.66
N GLN A 60 -9.55 -5.52 5.86
CA GLN A 60 -8.73 -6.63 6.36
C GLN A 60 -7.62 -6.13 7.31
N LEU A 61 -6.95 -5.03 6.96
CA LEU A 61 -5.93 -4.37 7.79
C LEU A 61 -6.52 -3.87 9.11
N ILE A 62 -7.71 -3.24 9.07
CA ILE A 62 -8.42 -2.78 10.27
C ILE A 62 -8.70 -3.94 11.23
N LYS A 63 -9.00 -5.16 10.73
CA LYS A 63 -9.18 -6.34 11.61
C LYS A 63 -7.91 -6.70 12.36
N ILE A 64 -6.73 -6.57 11.74
CA ILE A 64 -5.43 -6.82 12.40
C ILE A 64 -5.12 -5.70 13.39
N TYR A 65 -5.36 -4.45 13.01
CA TYR A 65 -5.24 -3.31 13.92
C TYR A 65 -6.13 -3.50 15.16
N ASN A 66 -7.38 -3.95 15.01
CA ASN A 66 -8.27 -4.15 16.16
C ASN A 66 -7.76 -5.21 17.15
N LYS A 67 -7.02 -6.20 16.67
CA LYS A 67 -6.39 -7.26 17.49
C LYS A 67 -5.11 -6.81 18.19
N THR A 68 -4.29 -6.02 17.49
CA THR A 68 -2.91 -5.73 17.90
C THR A 68 -2.71 -4.31 18.43
N LYS A 69 -3.60 -3.39 18.05
CA LYS A 69 -3.50 -1.94 18.24
C LYS A 69 -2.24 -1.30 17.65
N GLY A 70 -1.45 -2.04 16.88
CA GLY A 70 -0.25 -1.57 16.21
C GLY A 70 -0.54 -1.06 14.80
N SER A 71 0.45 -0.39 14.21
CA SER A 71 0.37 -0.03 12.78
C SER A 71 0.41 -1.31 11.94
N VAL A 72 -0.32 -1.33 10.82
CA VAL A 72 -0.43 -2.51 9.96
C VAL A 72 -0.20 -2.13 8.50
N VAL A 73 0.63 -2.89 7.80
CA VAL A 73 0.87 -2.77 6.37
C VAL A 73 0.38 -3.99 5.61
N GLY A 74 -0.13 -3.78 4.40
CA GLY A 74 -0.54 -4.86 3.51
C GLY A 74 0.68 -5.50 2.88
N LEU A 75 0.75 -6.82 2.86
CA LEU A 75 1.86 -7.59 2.30
C LEU A 75 1.41 -8.48 1.15
N GLU A 76 2.28 -8.61 0.16
CA GLU A 76 2.17 -9.56 -0.94
C GLU A 76 3.49 -10.32 -1.11
N THR A 77 3.40 -11.61 -1.43
CA THR A 77 4.57 -12.41 -1.82
C THR A 77 4.93 -12.09 -3.26
N VAL A 78 6.16 -11.64 -3.52
CA VAL A 78 6.65 -11.34 -4.87
C VAL A 78 7.69 -12.36 -5.34
N PRO A 79 7.85 -12.55 -6.66
CA PRO A 79 8.96 -13.33 -7.20
C PRO A 79 10.31 -12.77 -6.72
N LYS A 80 11.29 -13.65 -6.48
CA LYS A 80 12.63 -13.25 -5.99
C LYS A 80 13.31 -12.18 -6.86
N LYS A 81 13.09 -12.21 -8.18
CA LYS A 81 13.63 -11.22 -9.13
C LYS A 81 13.03 -9.81 -8.96
N ASP A 82 11.88 -9.70 -8.32
CA ASP A 82 11.12 -8.46 -8.18
C ASP A 82 11.31 -7.80 -6.80
N VAL A 83 12.04 -8.43 -5.86
CA VAL A 83 12.23 -7.91 -4.49
C VAL A 83 12.90 -6.53 -4.46
N SER A 84 13.79 -6.25 -5.41
CA SER A 84 14.48 -4.96 -5.51
C SER A 84 13.60 -3.79 -5.95
N LYS A 85 12.31 -4.03 -6.19
CA LYS A 85 11.34 -2.99 -6.58
C LYS A 85 10.57 -2.42 -5.39
N TYR A 86 10.58 -3.09 -4.25
CA TYR A 86 9.68 -2.83 -3.13
C TYR A 86 10.41 -2.75 -1.79
N GLY A 87 9.72 -2.26 -0.76
CA GLY A 87 10.12 -2.46 0.63
C GLY A 87 9.88 -3.91 1.04
N ILE A 88 10.93 -4.61 1.48
CA ILE A 88 10.88 -6.04 1.82
C ILE A 88 10.93 -6.22 3.34
N VAL A 89 9.99 -7.00 3.86
CA VAL A 89 9.80 -7.22 5.29
C VAL A 89 10.78 -8.25 5.83
N GLU A 90 11.44 -7.88 6.93
CA GLU A 90 12.07 -8.80 7.87
C GLU A 90 11.08 -9.10 9.00
N LYS A 91 10.69 -10.36 9.13
CA LYS A 91 9.68 -10.79 10.12
C LYS A 91 10.33 -11.00 11.48
N LEU A 92 9.65 -10.57 12.54
CA LEU A 92 10.02 -10.89 13.92
C LEU A 92 9.27 -12.13 14.43
N LYS A 93 7.95 -12.21 14.18
CA LYS A 93 7.11 -13.34 14.61
C LYS A 93 5.94 -13.55 13.65
N ASP A 94 5.63 -14.81 13.36
CA ASP A 94 4.52 -15.21 12.49
C ASP A 94 3.24 -15.53 13.27
N PHE A 95 2.10 -15.15 12.71
CA PHE A 95 0.75 -15.38 13.25
C PHE A 95 -0.21 -15.86 12.14
N ASN A 96 0.16 -16.96 11.47
CA ASN A 96 -0.57 -17.57 10.36
C ASN A 96 -0.72 -16.65 9.13
N ASN A 97 -1.69 -15.72 9.14
CA ASN A 97 -1.95 -14.82 8.00
C ASN A 97 -1.38 -13.40 8.18
N TYR A 98 -0.80 -13.07 9.34
CA TYR A 98 -0.07 -11.83 9.57
C TYR A 98 1.20 -12.09 10.37
N CYS A 99 2.09 -11.11 10.47
CA CYS A 99 3.34 -11.19 11.20
C CYS A 99 3.63 -9.88 11.93
N SER A 100 4.42 -9.91 13.00
CA SER A 100 5.09 -8.70 13.49
C SER A 100 6.36 -8.46 12.67
N ILE A 101 6.63 -7.19 12.39
CA ILE A 101 7.73 -6.74 11.55
C ILE A 101 8.87 -6.28 12.44
N ASN A 102 10.08 -6.81 12.19
CA ASN A 102 11.31 -6.31 12.82
C ASN A 102 11.81 -5.06 12.08
N ASN A 103 11.86 -5.15 10.75
CA ASN A 103 12.45 -4.15 9.88
C ASN A 103 11.85 -4.24 8.46
N ILE A 104 11.94 -3.16 7.70
CA ILE A 104 11.57 -3.07 6.29
C ILE A 104 12.76 -2.52 5.52
N VAL A 105 13.32 -3.30 4.59
CA VAL A 105 14.45 -2.86 3.76
C VAL A 105 13.90 -2.30 2.45
N GLU A 106 14.14 -1.01 2.19
CA GLU A 106 13.70 -0.36 0.95
C GLU A 106 14.56 -0.81 -0.24
N LYS A 107 13.92 -1.45 -1.23
CA LYS A 107 14.54 -1.84 -2.52
C LYS A 107 15.89 -2.56 -2.36
N PRO A 108 15.96 -3.66 -1.58
CA PRO A 108 17.19 -4.38 -1.34
C PRO A 108 17.74 -4.99 -2.63
N LYS A 109 19.05 -5.27 -2.69
CA LYS A 109 19.56 -6.20 -3.71
C LYS A 109 18.92 -7.58 -3.50
N ILE A 110 18.77 -8.34 -4.58
CA ILE A 110 18.14 -9.67 -4.55
C ILE A 110 18.75 -10.61 -3.50
N ASN A 111 20.07 -10.53 -3.28
CA ASN A 111 20.78 -11.37 -2.32
C ASN A 111 20.71 -10.85 -0.87
N ASP A 112 20.37 -9.59 -0.68
CA ASP A 112 20.29 -8.93 0.63
C ASP A 112 18.84 -8.85 1.15
N ALA A 113 17.88 -9.34 0.36
CA ALA A 113 16.47 -9.30 0.69
C ALA A 113 16.17 -10.25 1.88
N PRO A 114 15.61 -9.75 3.00
CA PRO A 114 15.38 -10.57 4.20
C PRO A 114 14.23 -11.58 4.02
N SER A 115 13.39 -11.38 3.00
CA SER A 115 12.34 -12.31 2.60
C SER A 115 11.90 -12.02 1.15
N ASN A 116 10.76 -12.57 0.74
CA ASN A 116 10.04 -12.20 -0.48
C ASN A 116 8.67 -11.56 -0.19
N LEU A 117 8.47 -11.06 1.04
CA LEU A 117 7.26 -10.34 1.43
C LEU A 117 7.45 -8.85 1.19
N SER A 118 6.75 -8.32 0.19
CA SER A 118 6.77 -6.91 -0.15
C SER A 118 5.67 -6.14 0.57
N VAL A 119 5.98 -4.91 0.97
CA VAL A 119 5.01 -3.93 1.42
C VAL A 119 4.23 -3.41 0.21
N THR A 120 2.91 -3.48 0.32
CA THR A 120 1.97 -2.93 -0.66
C THR A 120 1.45 -1.57 -0.22
N GLY A 121 0.85 -0.83 -1.15
CA GLY A 121 0.31 0.51 -0.99
C GLY A 121 -0.93 0.61 -0.10
N ARG A 122 -1.05 -0.19 0.95
CA ARG A 122 -2.15 -0.17 1.92
C ARG A 122 -1.60 -0.18 3.34
N TYR A 123 -1.95 0.84 4.11
CA TYR A 123 -1.42 1.05 5.45
C TYR A 123 -2.53 1.47 6.40
N ILE A 124 -2.41 1.08 7.67
CA ILE A 124 -3.12 1.65 8.82
C ILE A 124 -2.05 2.10 9.80
N LEU A 125 -1.88 3.40 9.98
CA LEU A 125 -0.73 4.00 10.66
C LEU A 125 -1.17 4.83 11.87
N ASP A 126 -0.35 4.81 12.92
CA ASP A 126 -0.47 5.75 14.04
C ASP A 126 0.06 7.12 13.61
N SER A 127 -0.72 8.17 13.84
CA SER A 127 -0.34 9.58 13.66
C SER A 127 1.03 9.96 14.27
N LYS A 128 1.54 9.24 15.26
CA LYS A 128 2.93 9.40 15.76
C LYS A 128 3.98 9.30 14.66
N ILE A 129 3.69 8.63 13.54
CA ILE A 129 4.59 8.60 12.39
C ILE A 129 4.93 9.99 11.86
N PHE A 130 4.05 10.99 12.04
CA PHE A 130 4.30 12.37 11.64
C PHE A 130 5.47 12.99 12.40
N ASP A 131 5.70 12.60 13.66
CA ASP A 131 6.83 13.08 14.45
C ASP A 131 8.15 12.61 13.82
N TYR A 132 8.22 11.35 13.37
CA TYR A 132 9.39 10.81 12.68
C TYR A 132 9.58 11.41 11.28
N LEU A 133 8.49 11.63 10.54
CA LEU A 133 8.55 12.27 9.24
C LEU A 133 8.91 13.77 9.33
N SER A 134 8.74 14.40 10.52
CA SER A 134 9.10 15.80 10.73
C SER A 134 10.61 16.06 10.61
N PHE A 135 11.45 15.05 10.84
CA PHE A 135 12.90 15.16 10.66
C PHE A 135 13.32 15.29 9.19
N GLN A 136 12.43 15.00 8.24
CA GLN A 136 12.68 15.13 6.79
C GLN A 136 13.97 14.42 6.34
N LYS A 137 14.33 13.32 7.01
CA LYS A 137 15.53 12.54 6.70
C LYS A 137 15.38 11.90 5.33
N LYS A 138 16.38 12.09 4.48
CA LYS A 138 16.47 11.47 3.16
C LYS A 138 17.00 10.04 3.30
N GLY A 139 16.33 9.11 2.64
CA GLY A 139 16.69 7.70 2.54
C GLY A 139 17.10 7.31 1.12
N PHE A 140 16.59 6.18 0.67
CA PHE A 140 16.84 5.67 -0.68
C PHE A 140 16.48 6.71 -1.75
N GLY A 141 17.37 6.91 -2.72
CA GLY A 141 17.17 7.84 -3.84
C GLY A 141 17.20 9.33 -3.47
N GLY A 142 17.58 9.69 -2.23
CA GLY A 142 17.56 11.09 -1.77
C GLY A 142 16.15 11.60 -1.42
N GLU A 143 15.17 10.70 -1.38
CA GLU A 143 13.77 10.98 -1.04
C GLU A 143 13.48 10.66 0.43
N ILE A 144 12.44 11.28 0.98
CA ILE A 144 11.93 10.98 2.32
C ILE A 144 11.02 9.75 2.19
N GLN A 145 11.53 8.60 2.60
CA GLN A 145 10.84 7.33 2.49
C GLN A 145 9.91 7.09 3.69
N LEU A 146 8.73 6.55 3.42
CA LEU A 146 7.80 6.14 4.47
C LEU A 146 8.33 4.92 5.24
N THR A 147 9.05 4.02 4.55
CA THR A 147 9.64 2.81 5.13
C THR A 147 10.67 3.12 6.22
N ASP A 148 11.51 4.14 6.02
CA ASP A 148 12.45 4.60 7.05
C ASP A 148 11.72 5.09 8.31
N ALA A 149 10.62 5.82 8.14
CA ALA A 149 9.80 6.27 9.27
C ALA A 149 9.12 5.09 9.98
N LEU A 150 8.64 4.08 9.25
CA LEU A 150 8.04 2.87 9.81
C LEU A 150 9.05 2.06 10.65
N ASN A 151 10.31 1.95 10.20
CA ASN A 151 11.36 1.28 10.96
C ASN A 151 11.73 2.03 12.25
N THR A 152 11.61 3.35 12.21
CA THR A 152 11.93 4.20 13.37
C THR A 152 10.75 4.30 14.34
N LEU A 153 9.52 4.04 13.87
CA LEU A 153 8.29 4.10 14.64
C LEU A 153 8.26 3.01 15.73
N LYS A 154 8.84 3.32 16.88
CA LYS A 154 8.79 2.47 18.08
C LYS A 154 7.54 2.80 18.88
N THR A 155 6.40 2.18 18.52
CA THR A 155 5.21 2.23 19.37
C THR A 155 5.16 1.03 20.32
N PRO A 156 4.54 1.15 21.51
CA PRO A 156 4.33 0.01 22.41
C PRO A 156 3.59 -1.15 21.75
N ASN A 157 2.73 -0.85 20.78
CA ASN A 157 1.94 -1.85 20.08
C ASN A 157 2.66 -2.43 18.86
N GLY A 158 3.82 -1.90 18.45
CA GLY A 158 4.61 -2.44 17.33
C GLY A 158 4.04 -2.20 15.92
N LEU A 159 4.67 -2.89 14.96
CA LEU A 159 4.37 -2.85 13.53
C LEU A 159 4.06 -4.26 13.02
N TYR A 160 2.99 -4.41 12.25
CA TYR A 160 2.53 -5.69 11.73
C TYR A 160 2.35 -5.66 10.21
N GLY A 161 2.51 -6.83 9.59
CA GLY A 161 2.24 -7.03 8.18
C GLY A 161 1.18 -8.09 7.98
N LEU A 162 0.13 -7.77 7.22
CA LEU A 162 -0.94 -8.70 6.85
C LEU A 162 -0.70 -9.18 5.41
N LYS A 163 -0.52 -10.49 5.21
CA LYS A 163 -0.63 -11.07 3.87
C LYS A 163 -2.13 -11.11 3.51
N PHE A 164 -2.58 -10.10 2.77
CA PHE A 164 -4.01 -9.91 2.51
C PHE A 164 -4.53 -10.90 1.47
N ASP A 165 -5.84 -11.13 1.50
CA ASP A 165 -6.54 -11.89 0.47
C ASP A 165 -7.03 -10.94 -0.64
N GLY A 166 -6.49 -11.09 -1.85
CA GLY A 166 -6.84 -10.26 -3.00
C GLY A 166 -5.79 -10.32 -4.10
N ASN A 167 -6.18 -9.89 -5.30
CA ASN A 167 -5.31 -9.77 -6.46
C ASN A 167 -4.87 -8.32 -6.61
N ARG A 168 -3.58 -8.05 -6.41
CA ARG A 168 -2.97 -6.74 -6.63
C ARG A 168 -2.51 -6.60 -8.08
N PHE A 169 -2.73 -5.43 -8.64
CA PHE A 169 -2.20 -4.98 -9.92
C PHE A 169 -1.42 -3.69 -9.69
N ASP A 170 -0.11 -3.74 -9.93
CA ASP A 170 0.78 -2.59 -9.87
C ASP A 170 0.62 -1.74 -11.14
N CYS A 171 -0.23 -0.72 -11.08
CA CYS A 171 -0.47 0.19 -12.20
C CYS A 171 0.56 1.32 -12.28
N GLY A 172 1.57 1.36 -11.42
CA GLY A 172 2.70 2.28 -11.55
C GLY A 172 3.60 1.91 -12.73
N GLY A 173 3.64 0.62 -13.10
CA GLY A 173 4.32 0.12 -14.29
C GLY A 173 3.40 -0.02 -15.51
N LYS A 174 3.92 0.29 -16.71
CA LYS A 174 3.20 0.16 -18.00
C LYS A 174 2.54 -1.22 -18.19
N LEU A 175 3.30 -2.28 -17.93
CA LEU A 175 2.80 -3.66 -18.10
C LEU A 175 1.71 -3.99 -17.07
N GLY A 176 1.87 -3.55 -15.82
CA GLY A 176 0.88 -3.82 -14.78
C GLY A 176 -0.42 -3.05 -15.03
N PHE A 177 -0.34 -1.81 -15.51
CA PHE A 177 -1.51 -1.04 -15.98
C PHE A 177 -2.28 -1.76 -17.10
N VAL A 178 -1.59 -2.26 -18.13
CA VAL A 178 -2.23 -3.02 -19.23
C VAL A 178 -2.85 -4.32 -18.70
N LYS A 179 -2.13 -5.07 -17.85
CA LYS A 179 -2.65 -6.29 -17.23
C LYS A 179 -3.91 -6.02 -16.41
N ALA A 180 -3.93 -4.94 -15.63
CA ALA A 180 -5.11 -4.55 -14.86
C ALA A 180 -6.30 -4.32 -15.79
N ASN A 181 -6.15 -3.49 -16.83
CA ASN A 181 -7.23 -3.19 -17.77
C ASN A 181 -7.77 -4.46 -18.47
N ILE A 182 -6.89 -5.33 -18.94
CA ILE A 182 -7.31 -6.62 -19.54
C ILE A 182 -8.06 -7.46 -18.50
N PHE A 183 -7.53 -7.57 -17.29
CA PHE A 183 -8.16 -8.36 -16.24
C PHE A 183 -9.55 -7.83 -15.87
N PHE A 184 -9.69 -6.53 -15.64
CA PHE A 184 -10.99 -5.92 -15.33
C PHE A 184 -11.97 -6.05 -16.50
N GLY A 185 -11.52 -5.81 -17.73
CA GLY A 185 -12.37 -5.98 -18.91
C GLY A 185 -12.83 -7.42 -19.12
N LEU A 186 -11.99 -8.42 -18.81
CA LEU A 186 -12.38 -9.84 -18.87
C LEU A 186 -13.32 -10.27 -17.74
N ASN A 187 -13.48 -9.44 -16.71
CA ASN A 187 -14.43 -9.64 -15.60
C ASN A 187 -15.68 -8.75 -15.69
N ASP A 188 -15.71 -7.81 -16.63
CA ASP A 188 -16.84 -6.93 -16.86
C ASP A 188 -17.99 -7.65 -17.61
N LYS A 189 -19.24 -7.37 -17.25
CA LYS A 189 -20.39 -8.07 -17.85
C LYS A 189 -20.71 -7.60 -19.26
N GLU A 190 -20.38 -6.36 -19.59
CA GLU A 190 -20.69 -5.71 -20.86
C GLU A 190 -19.59 -5.99 -21.89
N ILE A 191 -18.32 -5.76 -21.53
CA ILE A 191 -17.22 -5.77 -22.52
C ILE A 191 -16.45 -7.09 -22.63
N LYS A 192 -16.63 -8.05 -21.70
CA LYS A 192 -15.84 -9.29 -21.63
C LYS A 192 -15.82 -10.09 -22.92
N ASN A 193 -16.98 -10.27 -23.56
CA ASN A 193 -17.08 -11.12 -24.73
C ASN A 193 -16.41 -10.50 -25.95
N ASP A 194 -16.55 -9.19 -26.13
CA ASP A 194 -15.92 -8.48 -27.24
C ASP A 194 -14.41 -8.31 -27.02
N LEU A 195 -13.98 -8.04 -25.78
CA LEU A 195 -12.56 -8.03 -25.43
C LEU A 195 -11.88 -9.37 -25.72
N LYS A 196 -12.53 -10.50 -25.44
CA LYS A 196 -12.01 -11.82 -25.80
C LYS A 196 -11.82 -12.01 -27.30
N LYS A 197 -12.71 -11.45 -28.13
CA LYS A 197 -12.57 -11.51 -29.60
C LYS A 197 -11.38 -10.66 -30.05
N VAL A 198 -11.26 -9.44 -29.53
CA VAL A 198 -10.14 -8.53 -29.84
C VAL A 198 -8.79 -9.17 -29.50
N ILE A 199 -8.66 -9.76 -28.31
CA ILE A 199 -7.40 -10.41 -27.88
C ILE A 199 -7.05 -11.59 -28.78
N LYS A 200 -8.04 -12.34 -29.30
CA LYS A 200 -7.79 -13.47 -30.20
C LYS A 200 -7.44 -13.05 -31.64
N SER A 201 -7.81 -11.84 -32.04
CA SER A 201 -7.56 -11.34 -33.40
C SER A 201 -6.18 -10.69 -33.57
N ILE A 202 -5.47 -10.46 -32.48
CA ILE A 202 -4.09 -9.94 -32.44
C ILE A 202 -3.15 -11.11 -32.17
#